data_AF-A0A1H7JR06-F1
#
_entry.id   AF-A0A1H7JR06-F1
#
_cell.length_a   1.000
_cell.length_b   1.000
_cell.length_c   1.000
_cell.angle_alpha   90.00
_cell.angle_beta   90.00
_cell.angle_gamma   90.00
#
_symmetry.space_group_name_H-M   'P 1'
#
loop_
_entity.id
_entity.type
_entity.pdbx_description
1 polymer ?
#
loop_
_entity_poly.entity_id
_entity_poly.type
_entity_poly.pdbx_seq_one_letter_code
_entity_poly.pdbx_strand_id
1 'polypeptide(L)'
;MKLRHLWILAVLICIIHEIIDLKFTTISNINDVGQVVIHVTMIFAALLTFFLFGLFFTLIFSFIPFKRRSYKEKFKWLLPIMICFIGIVMCGFSGYRVYLKEKKGIKLSPVHLIE
;
A
#
# COMPACT_ATOMS: atom_id res chain seq x y z
N MET A 1 18.18 11.20 7.40
CA MET A 1 16.80 11.65 7.69
C MET A 1 16.46 11.40 9.15
N LYS A 2 15.78 12.31 9.85
CA LYS A 2 15.24 12.00 11.20
C LYS A 2 14.10 10.98 11.07
N LEU A 3 13.92 10.10 12.06
CA LEU A 3 12.87 9.07 12.05
C LEU A 3 11.47 9.62 11.69
N ARG A 4 11.13 10.82 12.19
CA ARG A 4 9.86 11.51 11.86
C ARG A 4 9.67 11.74 10.35
N HIS A 5 10.74 12.05 9.63
CA HIS A 5 10.67 12.31 8.19
C HIS A 5 10.41 11.02 7.40
N LEU A 6 10.89 9.86 7.89
CA LEU A 6 10.62 8.57 7.26
C LEU A 6 9.13 8.18 7.40
N TRP A 7 8.52 8.47 8.55
CA TRP A 7 7.08 8.27 8.73
C TRP A 7 6.24 9.20 7.87
N ILE A 8 6.62 10.47 7.75
CA ILE A 8 5.95 11.41 6.85
C ILE A 8 6.05 10.92 5.40
N LEU A 9 7.23 10.43 4.99
CA LEU A 9 7.41 9.86 3.65
C LEU A 9 6.54 8.61 3.44
N ALA A 10 6.46 7.71 4.42
CA ALA A 10 5.63 6.52 4.35
C ALA A 10 4.14 6.87 4.17
N VAL A 11 3.64 7.83 4.96
CA VAL A 11 2.26 8.32 4.84
C VAL A 11 2.02 8.93 3.45
N LEU A 12 2.96 9.73 2.96
CA LEU A 12 2.84 10.36 1.64
C LEU A 12 2.80 9.32 0.51
N ILE A 13 3.61 8.26 0.59
CA ILE A 13 3.57 7.14 -0.36
C ILE A 13 2.24 6.39 -0.30
N CYS A 14 1.69 6.15 0.90
CA CYS A 14 0.36 5.54 1.02
C CYS A 14 -0.73 6.42 0.38
N ILE A 15 -0.69 7.74 0.59
CA ILE A 15 -1.66 8.66 -0.05
C ILE A 15 -1.53 8.59 -1.59
N ILE A 16 -0.31 8.57 -2.12
CA ILE A 16 -0.09 8.43 -3.58
C ILE A 16 -0.65 7.10 -4.09
N HIS A 17 -0.44 6.00 -3.35
CA HIS A 17 -0.98 4.70 -3.70
C HIS A 17 -2.51 4.74 -3.79
N GLU A 18 -3.20 5.29 -2.78
CA GLU A 18 -4.65 5.42 -2.76
C GLU A 18 -5.17 6.27 -3.92
N ILE A 19 -4.49 7.38 -4.27
CA ILE A 19 -4.86 8.20 -5.42
C ILE A 19 -4.77 7.41 -6.74
N ILE A 20 -3.76 6.55 -6.89
CA ILE A 20 -3.61 5.69 -8.07
C ILE A 20 -4.72 4.63 -8.10
N ASP A 21 -5.01 4.01 -6.96
CA ASP A 21 -6.03 2.95 -6.86
C ASP A 21 -7.45 3.49 -7.07
N LEU A 22 -7.73 4.71 -6.60
CA LEU A 22 -8.97 5.45 -6.88
C LEU A 22 -9.22 5.66 -8.38
N LYS A 23 -8.17 5.88 -9.18
CA LYS A 23 -8.32 5.98 -10.64
C LYS A 23 -8.71 4.65 -11.27
N PHE A 24 -8.34 3.54 -10.64
CA PHE A 24 -8.70 2.21 -11.12
C PHE A 24 -10.12 1.82 -10.71
N THR A 25 -10.52 2.11 -9.46
CA THR A 25 -11.86 1.87 -8.93
C THR A 25 -12.83 2.94 -9.41
N THR A 26 -13.43 2.73 -10.58
CA THR A 26 -14.56 3.53 -11.06
C THR A 26 -15.74 3.37 -10.11
N ILE A 27 -15.90 4.29 -9.16
CA ILE A 27 -17.12 4.41 -8.35
C ILE A 27 -18.23 4.87 -9.28
N SER A 28 -19.13 3.95 -9.62
CA SER A 28 -20.21 4.23 -10.56
C SER A 28 -21.34 5.04 -9.92
N ASN A 29 -21.53 4.96 -8.59
CA ASN A 29 -22.56 5.71 -7.89
C ASN A 29 -22.22 5.93 -6.40
N ILE A 30 -21.99 7.18 -6.00
CA ILE A 30 -21.67 7.56 -4.60
C ILE A 30 -22.92 7.47 -3.70
N ASN A 31 -24.11 7.45 -4.30
CA ASN A 31 -25.38 7.36 -3.55
C ASN A 31 -25.75 5.91 -3.17
N ASP A 32 -25.00 4.92 -3.67
CA ASP A 32 -25.17 3.52 -3.29
C ASP A 32 -24.31 3.20 -2.07
N VAL A 33 -24.97 3.01 -0.92
CA VAL A 33 -24.32 2.66 0.36
C VAL A 33 -23.47 1.40 0.23
N GLY A 34 -23.88 0.43 -0.60
CA GLY A 34 -23.12 -0.79 -0.83
C GLY A 34 -21.76 -0.53 -1.48
N GLN A 35 -21.72 0.34 -2.51
CA GLN A 35 -20.46 0.70 -3.17
C GLN A 35 -19.53 1.48 -2.24
N VAL A 36 -20.07 2.36 -1.39
CA VAL A 36 -19.28 3.11 -0.40
C VAL A 36 -18.65 2.16 0.63
N VAL A 37 -19.41 1.20 1.17
CA VAL A 37 -18.90 0.22 2.14
C VAL A 37 -17.79 -0.64 1.51
N ILE A 38 -17.99 -1.12 0.28
CA ILE A 38 -16.97 -1.89 -0.44
C ILE A 38 -15.70 -1.07 -0.61
N HIS A 39 -15.82 0.21 -0.98
CA HIS A 39 -14.68 1.08 -1.19
C HIS A 39 -13.89 1.37 0.10
N VAL A 40 -14.57 1.69 1.20
CA VAL A 40 -13.94 1.86 2.52
C VAL A 40 -13.24 0.58 2.97
N THR A 41 -13.86 -0.58 2.72
CA THR A 41 -13.27 -1.89 3.02
C THR A 41 -12.01 -2.13 2.20
N MET A 42 -11.98 -1.75 0.92
CA MET A 42 -10.79 -1.86 0.07
C MET A 42 -9.64 -0.97 0.56
N ILE A 43 -9.92 0.29 0.92
CA ILE A 43 -8.92 1.20 1.50
C ILE A 43 -8.33 0.60 2.78
N PHE A 44 -9.18 0.09 3.67
CA PHE A 44 -8.72 -0.52 4.92
C PHE A 44 -7.90 -1.78 4.65
N ALA A 45 -8.32 -2.62 3.71
CA ALA A 45 -7.57 -3.81 3.30
C ALA A 45 -6.21 -3.44 2.70
N ALA A 46 -6.12 -2.39 1.89
CA ALA A 46 -4.86 -1.89 1.33
C ALA A 46 -3.92 -1.40 2.45
N LEU A 47 -4.39 -0.55 3.36
CA LEU A 47 -3.61 -0.08 4.51
C LEU A 47 -3.12 -1.23 5.39
N LEU A 48 -4.00 -2.20 5.66
CA LEU A 48 -3.64 -3.38 6.45
C LEU A 48 -2.58 -4.22 5.73
N THR A 49 -2.70 -4.40 4.42
CA THR A 49 -1.74 -5.11 3.58
C THR A 49 -0.37 -4.43 3.64
N PHE A 50 -0.32 -3.11 3.46
CA PHE A 50 0.91 -2.32 3.58
C PHE A 50 1.58 -2.51 4.94
N PHE A 51 0.80 -2.43 6.00
CA PHE A 51 1.31 -2.58 7.36
C PHE A 51 1.84 -4.00 7.62
N LEU A 52 1.09 -5.03 7.25
CA LEU A 52 1.47 -6.42 7.47
C LEU A 52 2.71 -6.83 6.69
N PHE A 53 2.80 -6.47 5.40
CA PHE A 53 4.02 -6.73 4.62
C PHE A 53 5.19 -5.90 5.17
N GLY A 54 4.96 -4.64 5.55
CA GLY A 54 5.99 -3.79 6.16
C GLY A 54 6.56 -4.41 7.42
N LEU A 55 5.67 -4.90 8.29
CA LEU A 55 6.03 -5.57 9.53
C LEU A 55 6.75 -6.89 9.25
N PHE A 56 6.26 -7.72 8.33
CA PHE A 56 6.88 -8.99 7.95
C PHE A 56 8.32 -8.82 7.48
N PHE A 57 8.57 -7.93 6.52
CA PHE A 57 9.94 -7.66 6.05
C PHE A 57 10.79 -7.02 7.15
N THR A 58 10.24 -6.12 7.95
CA THR A 58 10.97 -5.50 9.07
C THR A 58 11.42 -6.54 10.08
N LEU A 59 10.58 -7.52 10.42
CA LEU A 59 10.94 -8.64 11.29
C LEU A 59 12.10 -9.45 10.70
N ILE A 60 12.01 -9.83 9.43
CA ILE A 60 13.08 -10.59 8.76
C ILE A 60 14.41 -9.83 8.78
N PHE A 61 14.38 -8.55 8.41
CA PHE A 61 15.59 -7.73 8.36
C PHE A 61 16.12 -7.34 9.75
N SER A 62 15.28 -7.28 10.78
CA SER A 62 15.73 -6.98 12.15
C SER A 62 16.46 -8.15 12.81
N PHE A 63 16.20 -9.39 12.39
CA PHE A 63 16.96 -10.56 12.81
C PHE A 63 18.37 -10.62 12.22
N ILE A 64 18.67 -9.86 11.16
CA ILE A 64 20.01 -9.84 10.58
C ILE A 64 20.97 -9.13 11.56
N PRO A 65 22.07 -9.78 11.97
CA PRO A 65 23.02 -9.23 12.93
C PRO A 65 23.94 -8.17 12.28
N PHE A 66 23.38 -7.03 11.86
CA PHE A 66 24.16 -5.85 11.46
C PHE A 66 24.42 -4.94 12.67
N LYS A 67 25.68 -4.85 13.11
CA LYS A 67 26.20 -3.91 14.13
C LYS A 67 25.62 -4.03 15.55
N ARG A 68 26.32 -3.43 16.52
CA ARG A 68 26.04 -3.32 17.98
C ARG A 68 24.74 -2.56 18.35
N ARG A 69 23.70 -2.57 17.50
CA ARG A 69 22.39 -1.96 17.83
C ARG A 69 21.42 -3.01 18.34
N SER A 70 20.63 -2.65 19.35
CA SER A 70 19.57 -3.51 19.89
C SER A 70 18.51 -3.79 18.82
N TYR A 71 17.88 -4.96 18.88
CA TYR A 71 16.75 -5.35 18.02
C TYR A 71 15.67 -4.26 17.95
N LYS A 72 15.32 -3.68 19.11
CA LYS A 72 14.28 -2.63 19.20
C LYS A 72 14.64 -1.38 18.39
N GLU A 73 15.91 -0.98 18.39
CA GLU A 73 16.37 0.19 17.64
C GLU A 73 16.39 -0.06 16.14
N LYS A 74 16.81 -1.27 15.74
CA LYS A 74 16.77 -1.71 14.34
C LYS A 74 15.35 -1.73 13.83
N PHE A 75 14.44 -2.37 14.55
CA PHE A 75 13.02 -2.46 14.18
C PHE A 75 12.40 -1.08 14.00
N LYS A 76 12.62 -0.17 14.96
CA LYS A 76 12.06 1.20 14.91
C LYS A 76 12.52 1.99 13.67
N TRP A 77 13.75 1.77 13.22
CA TRP A 77 14.29 2.45 12.03
C TRP A 77 13.93 1.74 10.73
N LEU A 78 13.93 0.42 10.71
CA LEU A 78 13.64 -0.39 9.52
C LEU A 78 12.16 -0.35 9.15
N LEU A 79 11.25 -0.28 10.14
CA LEU A 79 9.81 -0.30 9.89
C LEU A 79 9.33 0.74 8.87
N PRO A 80 9.57 2.05 9.07
CA PRO A 80 9.12 3.04 8.09
C PRO A 80 9.84 2.89 6.74
N ILE A 81 11.08 2.40 6.70
CA ILE A 81 11.83 2.17 5.46
C ILE A 81 11.18 1.04 4.66
N MET A 82 10.84 -0.07 5.31
CA MET A 82 10.20 -1.21 4.67
C MET A 82 8.80 -0.86 4.19
N ILE A 83 8.03 -0.09 4.98
CA ILE A 83 6.73 0.42 4.55
C ILE A 83 6.88 1.30 3.29
N CYS A 84 7.85 2.22 3.25
CA CYS A 84 8.12 3.01 2.05
C CYS A 84 8.47 2.14 0.84
N PHE A 85 9.35 1.14 1.03
CA PHE A 85 9.76 0.24 -0.06
C PHE A 85 8.58 -0.53 -0.65
N ILE A 86 7.75 -1.12 0.21
CA ILE A 86 6.54 -1.84 -0.22
C ILE A 86 5.56 -0.89 -0.90
N GLY A 87 5.42 0.33 -0.38
CA GLY A 87 4.54 1.31 -0.98
C GLY A 87 4.95 1.71 -2.39
N ILE A 88 6.26 1.86 -2.65
CA ILE A 88 6.76 2.09 -4.01
C ILE A 88 6.43 0.91 -4.93
N VAL A 89 6.62 -0.33 -4.45
CA VAL A 89 6.30 -1.54 -5.21
C VAL A 89 4.81 -1.61 -5.54
N MET A 90 3.94 -1.37 -4.56
CA MET A 90 2.49 -1.35 -4.73
C MET A 90 2.04 -0.24 -5.68
N CYS A 91 2.59 0.97 -5.57
CA CYS A 91 2.35 2.04 -6.55
C CYS A 91 2.73 1.63 -7.97
N GLY A 92 3.84 0.92 -8.14
CA GLY A 92 4.25 0.38 -9.44
C GLY A 92 3.25 -0.64 -10.00
N PHE A 93 2.80 -1.58 -9.18
CA PHE A 93 1.78 -2.57 -9.56
C PHE A 93 0.44 -1.92 -9.90
N SER A 94 -0.08 -1.04 -9.04
CA SER A 94 -1.34 -0.34 -9.25
C SER A 94 -1.27 0.60 -10.45
N GLY A 95 -0.17 1.33 -10.62
CA GLY A 95 0.07 2.17 -11.80
C GLY A 95 0.12 1.36 -13.10
N TYR A 96 0.74 0.18 -13.08
CA TYR A 96 0.72 -0.73 -14.22
C TYR A 96 -0.70 -1.23 -14.54
N ARG A 97 -1.52 -1.53 -13.53
CA ARG A 97 -2.94 -1.88 -13.73
C ARG A 97 -3.73 -0.73 -14.37
N VAL A 98 -3.52 0.51 -13.92
CA VAL A 98 -4.13 1.69 -14.55
C VAL A 98 -3.68 1.82 -16.01
N TYR A 99 -2.38 1.68 -16.28
CA TYR A 99 -1.86 1.71 -17.66
C TYR A 99 -2.50 0.65 -18.56
N LEU A 100 -2.66 -0.58 -18.08
CA LEU A 100 -3.34 -1.64 -18.84
C LEU A 100 -4.81 -1.31 -19.12
N LYS A 101 -5.52 -0.73 -18.15
CA LYS A 101 -6.92 -0.29 -18.30
C LYS A 101 -7.04 0.85 -19.32
N GLU A 102 -6.25 1.91 -19.17
CA GLU A 102 -6.36 3.13 -19.99
C GLU A 102 -5.75 3.01 -21.38
N LYS A 103 -4.58 2.37 -21.51
CA LYS A 103 -3.83 2.32 -22.79
C LYS A 103 -4.07 1.06 -23.59
N LYS A 104 -4.34 -0.08 -22.94
CA LYS A 104 -4.62 -1.34 -23.65
C LYS A 104 -6.10 -1.71 -23.69
N GLY A 105 -6.97 -0.95 -23.00
CA GLY A 105 -8.39 -1.27 -22.91
C GLY A 105 -8.68 -2.61 -22.23
N ILE A 106 -7.67 -3.22 -21.59
CA ILE A 106 -7.82 -4.50 -20.91
C ILE A 106 -8.57 -4.19 -19.62
N LYS A 107 -9.86 -4.51 -19.59
CA LYS A 107 -10.65 -4.55 -18.37
C LYS A 107 -10.11 -5.70 -17.52
N LEU A 108 -9.15 -5.39 -16.67
CA LEU A 108 -8.91 -6.17 -15.47
C LEU A 108 -10.17 -6.02 -14.62
N SER A 109 -11.18 -6.87 -14.87
CA SER A 109 -12.36 -6.92 -14.01
C SER A 109 -11.86 -7.07 -12.57
N PRO A 110 -12.32 -6.24 -11.62
CA PRO A 110 -12.31 -6.69 -10.25
C PRO A 110 -13.11 -7.99 -10.28
N VAL A 111 -12.49 -9.08 -9.81
CA VAL A 111 -13.07 -10.42 -9.65
C VAL A 111 -14.60 -10.37 -9.67
N HIS A 112 -15.23 -11.04 -10.65
CA HIS A 112 -16.68 -11.16 -10.75
C HIS A 112 -17.28 -11.31 -9.35
N LEU A 113 -17.91 -10.26 -8.85
CA LEU A 113 -18.86 -10.40 -7.76
C LEU A 113 -19.97 -11.23 -8.37
N ILE A 114 -20.07 -12.46 -7.86
CA ILE A 114 -21.02 -13.50 -8.22
C ILE A 114 -22.39 -12.85 -8.45
N GLU A 115 -22.92 -13.01 -9.68
CA GLU A 115 -24.33 -12.73 -10.03
C GLU A 115 -25.28 -13.60 -9.19
#